data_AF-A0A960DPE8-F1
#
_entry.id   AF-A0A960DPE8-F1
#
_cell.length_a   1.000
_cell.length_b   1.000
_cell.length_c   1.000
_cell.angle_alpha   90.00
_cell.angle_beta   90.00
_cell.angle_gamma   90.00
#
_symmetry.space_group_name_H-M   'P 1'
#
loop_
_entity.id
_entity.type
_entity.pdbx_description
1 polymer ?
#
loop_
_entity_poly.entity_id
_entity_poly.type
_entity_poly.pdbx_seq_one_letter_code
_entity_poly.pdbx_strand_id
1 'polypeptide(L)'
;TEHTNEMADLRSLVEAVLPGVRATAWETRPCLITETPTRRPYVEEVAPGLVLAAGGNGYAAKSGPAIGALAATLLREGRWTDEVLAADRFRVVTR
;
A
#
# COMPACT_ATOMS: atom_id res chain seq x y z
N THR A 1 -13.21 -18.28 0.19
CA THR A 1 -14.56 -18.75 0.60
C THR A 1 -15.55 -17.61 0.72
N GLU A 2 -15.17 -16.39 1.16
CA GLU A 2 -16.05 -15.20 1.06
C GLU A 2 -15.86 -14.40 -0.23
N HIS A 3 -14.62 -14.17 -0.67
CA HIS A 3 -14.31 -13.41 -1.90
C HIS A 3 -14.92 -14.01 -3.19
N THR A 4 -15.29 -15.29 -3.16
CA THR A 4 -16.00 -15.98 -4.26
C THR A 4 -17.46 -15.56 -4.36
N ASN A 5 -18.07 -15.13 -3.25
CA ASN A 5 -19.48 -14.72 -3.23
C ASN A 5 -19.68 -13.36 -3.93
N GLU A 6 -18.67 -12.49 -3.88
CA GLU A 6 -18.68 -11.17 -4.55
C GLU A 6 -18.41 -11.26 -6.06
N MET A 7 -18.04 -12.44 -6.57
CA MET A 7 -17.59 -12.57 -7.95
C MET A 7 -18.67 -12.17 -8.97
N ALA A 8 -19.93 -12.52 -8.71
CA ALA A 8 -21.04 -12.17 -9.60
C ALA A 8 -21.22 -10.64 -9.70
N ASP A 9 -21.14 -9.93 -8.58
CA ASP A 9 -21.34 -8.48 -8.51
C ASP A 9 -20.15 -7.73 -9.13
N LEU A 10 -18.92 -8.14 -8.81
CA LEU A 10 -17.70 -7.57 -9.39
C LEU A 10 -17.64 -7.78 -10.90
N ARG A 11 -18.03 -8.96 -11.40
CA ARG A 11 -18.12 -9.22 -12.84
C ARG A 11 -19.13 -8.28 -13.49
N SER A 12 -20.33 -8.16 -12.91
CA SER A 12 -21.39 -7.30 -13.44
C SER A 12 -20.94 -5.84 -13.52
N LEU A 13 -20.21 -5.36 -12.51
CA LEU A 13 -19.61 -4.03 -12.51
C LEU A 13 -18.59 -3.86 -13.64
N VAL A 14 -17.69 -4.84 -13.84
CA VAL A 14 -16.69 -4.77 -14.92
C VAL A 14 -17.37 -4.74 -16.29
N GLU A 15 -18.38 -5.58 -16.53
CA GLU A 15 -19.12 -5.61 -17.80
C GLU A 15 -19.90 -4.30 -18.06
N ALA A 16 -20.37 -3.63 -17.00
CA ALA A 16 -21.01 -2.32 -17.10
C ALA A 16 -20.00 -1.19 -17.42
N VAL A 17 -18.80 -1.22 -16.81
CA VAL A 17 -17.74 -0.22 -17.03
C VAL A 17 -17.02 -0.43 -18.36
N LEU A 18 -16.90 -1.68 -18.81
CA LEU A 18 -16.25 -2.07 -20.07
C LEU A 18 -17.22 -2.86 -20.97
N PRO A 19 -18.18 -2.18 -21.62
CA PRO A 19 -19.16 -2.84 -22.47
C PRO A 19 -18.47 -3.64 -23.60
N GLY A 20 -18.89 -4.90 -23.77
CA GLY A 20 -18.36 -5.77 -24.82
C GLY A 20 -17.08 -6.53 -24.44
N VAL A 21 -16.60 -6.43 -23.20
CA VAL A 21 -15.51 -7.29 -22.71
C VAL A 21 -15.87 -8.77 -22.87
N ARG A 22 -14.96 -9.56 -23.42
CA ARG A 22 -15.10 -11.02 -23.56
C ARG A 22 -13.99 -11.71 -22.80
N ALA A 23 -14.18 -11.89 -21.49
CA ALA A 23 -13.22 -12.60 -20.66
C ALA A 23 -13.21 -14.10 -21.01
N THR A 24 -12.02 -14.70 -21.08
CA THR A 24 -11.85 -16.15 -21.26
C THR A 24 -11.99 -16.91 -19.95
N ALA A 25 -11.76 -16.24 -18.82
CA ALA A 25 -11.93 -16.76 -17.48
C ALA A 25 -12.17 -15.60 -16.49
N TRP A 26 -12.82 -15.90 -15.38
CA TRP A 26 -12.97 -15.00 -14.23
C TRP A 26 -12.40 -15.67 -12.99
N GLU A 27 -11.50 -14.98 -12.30
CA GLU A 27 -10.87 -15.47 -11.10
C GLU A 27 -10.85 -14.36 -10.05
N THR A 28 -10.97 -14.76 -8.79
CA THR A 28 -10.87 -13.88 -7.63
C THR A 28 -9.85 -14.47 -6.65
N ARG A 29 -9.05 -13.60 -6.03
CA ARG A 29 -8.06 -13.98 -5.02
C ARG A 29 -8.15 -13.01 -3.85
N PRO A 30 -8.19 -13.50 -2.60
CA PRO A 30 -8.14 -12.62 -1.45
C PRO A 30 -6.76 -11.97 -1.35
N CYS A 31 -6.72 -10.72 -0.91
CA CYS A 31 -5.51 -9.98 -0.58
C CYS A 31 -5.68 -9.35 0.81
N LEU A 32 -4.60 -8.82 1.38
CA LEU A 32 -4.60 -8.17 2.69
C LEU A 32 -4.15 -6.71 2.55
N ILE A 33 -4.86 -5.84 3.26
CA ILE A 33 -4.51 -4.43 3.40
C ILE A 33 -4.08 -4.19 4.83
N THR A 34 -2.89 -3.62 5.00
CA THR A 34 -2.44 -3.09 6.29
C THR A 34 -2.71 -1.60 6.32
N GLU A 35 -3.70 -1.20 7.12
CA GLU A 35 -4.10 0.20 7.28
C GLU A 35 -3.31 0.88 8.41
N THR A 36 -3.08 2.18 8.25
CA THR A 36 -2.56 3.05 9.31
C THR A 36 -3.59 4.13 9.65
N PRO A 37 -3.68 4.58 10.91
CA PRO A 37 -4.51 5.72 11.30
C PRO A 37 -4.30 6.98 10.44
N THR A 38 -3.07 7.24 10.00
CA THR A 38 -2.71 8.41 9.19
C THR A 38 -3.11 8.29 7.72
N ARG A 39 -3.61 7.11 7.28
CA ARG A 39 -3.87 6.78 5.88
C ARG A 39 -2.65 7.05 4.99
N ARG A 40 -1.44 6.83 5.52
CA ARG A 40 -0.14 6.95 4.82
C ARG A 40 0.78 5.82 5.29
N PRO A 41 1.71 5.35 4.45
CA PRO A 41 2.70 4.39 4.91
C PRO A 41 3.52 4.97 6.06
N TYR A 42 3.90 4.12 7.01
CA TYR A 42 4.91 4.47 7.99
C TYR A 42 6.29 4.23 7.40
N VAL A 43 7.18 5.22 7.54
CA VAL A 43 8.60 5.17 7.20
C VAL A 43 9.36 5.85 8.32
N GLU A 44 9.89 5.07 9.26
CA GLU A 44 10.49 5.59 10.49
C GLU A 44 11.58 4.67 11.02
N GLU A 45 12.68 5.24 11.53
CA GLU A 45 13.64 4.52 12.36
C GLU A 45 13.06 4.31 13.76
N VAL A 46 12.76 3.07 14.11
CA VAL A 46 12.09 2.70 15.37
C VAL A 46 13.08 2.23 16.45
N ALA A 47 14.31 1.92 16.04
CA ALA A 47 15.46 1.66 16.90
C ALA A 47 16.74 1.90 16.09
N PRO A 48 17.92 2.10 16.73
CA PRO A 48 19.16 2.35 16.01
C PRO A 48 19.45 1.28 14.94
N GLY A 49 19.50 1.69 13.67
CA GLY A 49 19.73 0.79 12.54
C GLY A 49 18.52 -0.07 12.12
N LEU A 50 17.32 0.24 12.62
CA LEU A 50 16.08 -0.46 12.28
C LEU A 50 15.02 0.51 11.77
N VAL A 51 14.80 0.49 10.45
CA VAL A 51 13.77 1.29 9.77
C VAL A 51 12.54 0.43 9.46
N LEU A 52 11.38 0.89 9.91
CA LEU A 52 10.07 0.36 9.55
C LEU A 52 9.58 1.00 8.26
N ALA A 53 9.13 0.19 7.30
CA ALA A 53 8.39 0.61 6.12
C ALA A 53 7.13 -0.24 5.98
N ALA A 54 5.99 0.23 6.48
CA ALA A 54 4.77 -0.59 6.63
C ALA A 54 3.47 0.19 6.39
N GLY A 55 2.35 -0.53 6.36
CA GLY A 55 1.03 0.11 6.32
C GLY A 55 0.69 0.70 4.96
N GLY A 56 0.71 -0.12 3.91
CA GLY A 56 0.52 0.33 2.54
C GLY A 56 -0.90 0.81 2.18
N ASN A 57 -1.88 0.69 3.08
CA ASN A 57 -3.24 1.25 2.96
C ASN A 57 -3.98 0.90 1.64
N GLY A 58 -3.61 -0.21 0.99
CA GLY A 58 -4.28 -0.71 -0.22
C GLY A 58 -3.82 -0.09 -1.54
N TYR A 59 -2.88 0.86 -1.50
CA TYR A 59 -2.40 1.56 -2.71
C TYR A 59 -0.88 1.61 -2.83
N ALA A 60 -0.14 0.92 -1.96
CA ALA A 60 1.32 0.95 -1.95
C ALA A 60 1.99 0.18 -3.10
N ALA A 61 1.30 -0.73 -3.78
CA ALA A 61 1.91 -1.54 -4.85
C ALA A 61 2.60 -0.67 -5.93
N LYS A 62 1.95 0.44 -6.34
CA LYS A 62 2.51 1.39 -7.32
C LYS A 62 3.68 2.20 -6.77
N SER A 63 3.70 2.48 -5.47
CA SER A 63 4.68 3.35 -4.81
C SER A 63 5.73 2.57 -4.03
N GLY A 64 5.72 1.24 -4.09
CA GLY A 64 6.66 0.36 -3.38
C GLY A 64 8.12 0.72 -3.60
N PRO A 65 8.58 0.96 -4.84
CA PRO A 65 9.95 1.38 -5.10
C PRO A 65 10.33 2.69 -4.40
N ALA A 66 9.45 3.70 -4.44
CA ALA A 66 9.69 4.99 -3.80
C ALA A 66 9.71 4.88 -2.26
N ILE A 67 8.77 4.11 -1.68
CA ILE A 67 8.73 3.84 -0.23
C ILE A 67 10.01 3.11 0.21
N GLY A 68 10.45 2.11 -0.56
CA GLY A 68 11.68 1.38 -0.29
C GLY A 68 12.93 2.27 -0.37
N ALA A 69 13.02 3.13 -1.39
CA ALA A 69 14.12 4.07 -1.54
C ALA A 69 14.19 5.07 -0.38
N LEU A 70 13.04 5.55 0.08
CA LEU A 70 12.94 6.45 1.24
C LEU A 70 13.41 5.77 2.53
N ALA A 71 12.96 4.54 2.77
CA ALA A 71 13.37 3.74 3.92
C ALA A 71 14.87 3.40 3.90
N ALA A 72 15.40 3.00 2.74
CA ALA A 72 16.83 2.69 2.59
C ALA A 72 17.72 3.92 2.76
N THR A 73 17.27 5.09 2.30
CA THR A 73 17.98 6.36 2.51
C THR A 73 17.95 6.76 3.97
N LEU A 74 16.79 6.66 4.63
CA LEU A 74 16.69 6.92 6.07
C LEU A 74 17.64 6.03 6.87
N LEU A 75 17.71 4.74 6.55
CA LEU A 75 18.61 3.79 7.22
C LEU A 75 20.08 4.13 7.01
N ARG A 76 20.48 4.49 5.78
CA ARG A 76 21.87 4.78 5.43
C ARG A 76 22.35 6.11 6.01
N GLU A 77 21.52 7.14 5.94
CA GLU A 77 21.90 8.50 6.34
C GLU A 77 21.63 8.77 7.83
N GLY A 78 20.84 7.93 8.51
CA GLY A 78 20.42 8.11 9.91
C GLY A 78 19.52 9.33 10.12
N ARG A 79 18.99 9.92 9.03
CA ARG A 79 18.12 11.09 9.06
C ARG A 79 17.27 11.15 7.81
N TRP A 80 16.15 11.88 7.91
CA TRP A 80 15.33 12.19 6.74
C TRP A 80 16.02 13.21 5.83
N THR A 81 16.05 12.94 4.53
CA THR A 81 16.75 13.79 3.55
C THR A 81 15.88 14.21 2.36
N ASP A 82 14.62 13.75 2.28
CA ASP A 82 13.72 14.13 1.20
C ASP A 82 13.23 15.57 1.43
N GLU A 83 13.41 16.43 0.43
CA GLU A 83 13.08 17.86 0.50
C GLU A 83 11.62 18.16 0.17
N VAL A 84 10.91 17.23 -0.48
CA VAL A 84 9.52 17.40 -0.92
C VAL A 84 8.56 16.76 0.08
N LEU A 85 8.92 15.58 0.59
CA LEU A 85 8.11 14.80 1.52
C LEU A 85 8.50 15.13 2.96
N ALA A 86 7.55 15.66 3.74
CA ALA A 86 7.79 15.96 5.15
C ALA A 86 7.75 14.68 6.01
N ALA A 87 8.81 14.45 6.79
CA ALA A 87 9.03 13.23 7.58
C ALA A 87 7.90 12.94 8.59
N ASP A 88 7.35 13.97 9.21
CA ASP A 88 6.27 13.88 10.20
C ASP A 88 5.02 13.19 9.65
N ARG A 89 4.78 13.27 8.33
CA ARG A 89 3.63 12.64 7.67
C ARG A 89 3.72 11.12 7.60
N PHE A 90 4.90 10.55 7.86
CA PHE A 90 5.21 9.12 7.74
C PHE A 90 5.65 8.49 9.07
N ARG A 91 5.59 9.25 10.17
CA ARG A 91 5.87 8.74 11.51
C ARG A 91 4.79 7.74 11.96
N VAL A 92 5.20 6.77 12.75
CA VAL A 92 4.34 5.83 13.44
C VAL A 92 3.48 6.60 14.43
N VAL A 93 2.16 6.41 14.32
CA VAL A 93 1.19 6.87 15.32
C VAL A 93 0.56 5.63 15.94
N THR A 94 0.74 5.47 17.24
CA THR A 94 0.02 4.48 18.05
C THR A 94 -1.32 5.07 18.48
N ARG A 95 -2.39 4.27 18.37
CA ARG A 95 -3.69 4.61 18.95
C ARG A 95 -3.65 4.51 20.47
#